data_AF-A0A353NZS7-F1
#
_entry.id   AF-A0A353NZS7-F1
#
_cell.length_a   1.000
_cell.length_b   1.000
_cell.length_c   1.000
_cell.angle_alpha   90.00
_cell.angle_beta   90.00
_cell.angle_gamma   90.00
#
_symmetry.space_group_name_H-M   'P 1'
#
loop_
_entity.id
_entity.type
_entity.pdbx_description
1 polymer ?
#
loop_
_entity_poly.entity_id
_entity_poly.type
_entity_poly.pdbx_seq_one_letter_code
_entity_poly.pdbx_strand_id
1 'polypeptide(L)'
;MKKVVTFKIVLFFLSIAFVTGTASAARVISDWSYIYDGIWYATGSDTSPRLMRAYAIRVDLANSNISFRATNDNGSSAGETDLKTPSQFLTGQSLEAAINANFFTWVGDTHANVEGLLIRAGELISSHNASYPVQLRITSDNVATIVDASGNPSGIHTAIAGNAWHLTNGGCYGDNSPSTIDPHTSVGISKDGRFLFMCVVDGRQPGYSQGATIQDMSYWMKDFGAHNAMNLDGGGSTCMVRKNGSGAQILNNPSETRAVGANFGVNAPNRQIRHDIFVRGGGQGNINRKHKIDAEDWGNWQSLGRPDVGTISDPAAVSREPGKISLYVTGTDGLIYRKFYDGTWSATWVVLDDVVVQGGPSACSMNHDRIDIFARSVNNTLLHKKWTADEGWGDWVNRGGSIESDPAAVSWGPDRIDVFARSTSGTLVQIAYYDAGWGDWYDHGHAMIGSPAVCARDKNILDVFWRKSDGALQHKAWLGLGWTDVTALGGAGLNSGDPGATSRDTDVVTVFIPRTDGYIWSRNWNSNGWYAWNNTAGEMTTQHGVEACSWTNDAGTHQ
;
A
#
# COMPACT_ATOMS: atom_id res chain seq x y z
N MET A 1 56.19 47.26 46.33
CA MET A 1 56.62 45.85 46.40
C MET A 1 55.41 44.96 46.65
N LYS A 2 54.77 44.46 45.58
CA LYS A 2 53.59 43.59 45.65
C LYS A 2 54.06 42.14 45.48
N LYS A 3 53.72 41.28 46.45
CA LYS A 3 54.07 39.85 46.48
C LYS A 3 53.28 39.09 45.41
N VAL A 4 53.99 38.34 44.58
CA VAL A 4 53.44 37.41 43.57
C VAL A 4 52.99 36.14 44.30
N VAL A 5 51.73 35.74 44.08
CA VAL A 5 51.17 34.47 44.54
C VAL A 5 51.13 33.52 43.34
N THR A 6 51.84 32.40 43.43
CA THR A 6 51.90 31.35 42.41
C THR A 6 50.73 30.38 42.58
N PHE A 7 49.83 30.31 41.59
CA PHE A 7 48.76 29.30 41.53
C PHE A 7 49.31 27.99 40.95
N LYS A 8 49.21 26.89 41.70
CA LYS A 8 49.44 25.53 41.20
C LYS A 8 48.17 25.04 40.50
N ILE A 9 48.25 24.79 39.20
CA ILE A 9 47.20 24.11 38.43
C ILE A 9 47.39 22.61 38.63
N VAL A 10 46.40 21.95 39.23
CA VAL A 10 46.31 20.49 39.34
C VAL A 10 45.52 20.01 38.12
N LEU A 11 46.19 19.33 37.18
CA LEU A 11 45.51 18.63 36.08
C LEU A 11 44.93 17.31 36.60
N PHE A 12 43.60 17.17 36.56
CA PHE A 12 42.92 15.89 36.69
C PHE A 12 42.98 15.15 35.34
N PHE A 13 43.65 13.99 35.29
CA PHE A 13 43.53 13.06 34.18
C PHE A 13 42.23 12.26 34.34
N LEU A 14 41.21 12.57 33.54
CA LEU A 14 40.02 11.76 33.40
C LEU A 14 40.32 10.62 32.41
N SER A 15 40.56 9.42 32.91
CA SER A 15 40.66 8.22 32.09
C SER A 15 39.28 7.84 31.56
N ILE A 16 38.95 8.27 30.35
CA ILE A 16 37.77 7.79 29.61
C ILE A 16 38.10 6.38 29.12
N ALA A 17 37.55 5.38 29.81
CA ALA A 17 37.50 4.01 29.28
C ALA A 17 36.52 4.01 28.10
N PHE A 18 37.04 3.97 26.87
CA PHE A 18 36.23 3.62 25.70
C PHE A 18 35.81 2.15 25.84
N VAL A 19 34.61 1.91 26.35
CA VAL A 19 33.91 0.65 26.07
C VAL A 19 33.50 0.73 24.61
N THR A 20 34.32 0.16 23.71
CA THR A 20 33.92 -0.10 22.33
C THR A 20 32.94 -1.26 22.34
N GLY A 21 31.73 -1.03 22.83
CA GLY A 21 30.60 -1.84 22.42
C GLY A 21 30.35 -1.51 20.97
N THR A 22 30.71 -2.40 20.05
CA THR A 22 30.20 -2.31 18.68
C THR A 22 28.69 -2.44 18.79
N ALA A 23 27.97 -1.32 18.72
CA ALA A 23 26.55 -1.35 18.43
C ALA A 23 26.44 -2.08 17.08
N SER A 24 25.93 -3.31 17.09
CA SER A 24 25.48 -3.96 15.87
C SER A 24 24.48 -3.00 15.24
N ALA A 25 24.74 -2.54 14.03
CA ALA A 25 23.71 -1.81 13.29
C ALA A 25 22.47 -2.69 13.28
N ALA A 26 21.36 -2.19 13.80
CA ALA A 26 20.11 -2.93 13.76
C ALA A 26 19.75 -3.18 12.30
N ARG A 27 19.27 -4.39 12.02
CA ARG A 27 18.67 -4.74 10.75
C ARG A 27 17.56 -3.74 10.41
N VAL A 28 17.60 -3.23 9.18
CA VAL A 28 16.66 -2.21 8.70
C VAL A 28 15.65 -2.88 7.80
N ILE A 29 14.36 -2.71 8.12
CA ILE A 29 13.24 -3.17 7.30
C ILE A 29 12.49 -1.93 6.80
N SER A 30 12.17 -1.89 5.50
CA SER A 30 11.31 -0.86 4.94
C SER A 30 9.87 -1.07 5.37
N ASP A 31 9.07 0.00 5.40
CA ASP A 31 7.63 -0.15 5.53
C ASP A 31 7.05 -1.08 4.45
N TRP A 32 6.01 -1.81 4.83
CA TRP A 32 5.22 -2.62 3.92
C TRP A 32 4.57 -1.73 2.87
N SER A 33 5.07 -1.83 1.64
CA SER A 33 4.51 -1.17 0.47
C SER A 33 3.46 -2.08 -0.13
N TYR A 34 2.25 -1.56 -0.28
CA TYR A 34 1.15 -2.32 -0.89
C TYR A 34 1.48 -2.67 -2.36
N ILE A 35 1.08 -3.86 -2.83
CA ILE A 35 1.24 -4.29 -4.23
C ILE A 35 -0.09 -4.71 -4.88
N TYR A 36 -0.88 -5.56 -4.20
CA TYR A 36 -2.18 -6.08 -4.66
C TYR A 36 -3.10 -6.38 -3.49
N ASP A 37 -4.33 -6.82 -3.77
CA ASP A 37 -5.39 -7.03 -2.78
C ASP A 37 -4.94 -7.98 -1.68
N GLY A 38 -4.80 -7.49 -0.46
CA GLY A 38 -4.24 -8.29 0.62
C GLY A 38 -2.78 -8.71 0.40
N ILE A 39 -1.99 -8.06 -0.44
CA ILE A 39 -0.59 -8.39 -0.74
C ILE A 39 0.28 -7.13 -0.59
N TRP A 40 1.29 -7.21 0.28
CA TRP A 40 2.28 -6.16 0.52
C TRP A 40 3.69 -6.68 0.30
N TYR A 41 4.63 -5.78 0.04
CA TYR A 41 6.04 -6.03 -0.15
C TYR A 41 6.91 -5.16 0.75
N ALA A 42 7.95 -5.75 1.32
CA ALA A 42 8.96 -5.05 2.08
C ALA A 42 10.36 -5.53 1.68
N THR A 43 11.34 -4.67 1.90
CA THR A 43 12.76 -4.97 1.73
C THR A 43 13.47 -4.86 3.07
N GLY A 44 14.55 -5.61 3.22
CA GLY A 44 15.39 -5.61 4.39
C GLY A 44 16.86 -5.50 4.03
N SER A 45 17.63 -4.81 4.87
CA SER A 45 19.09 -4.85 4.80
C SER A 45 19.71 -5.05 6.18
N ASP A 46 20.75 -5.87 6.22
CA ASP A 46 21.55 -6.11 7.41
C ASP A 46 23.02 -5.99 7.04
N THR A 47 23.84 -5.48 7.96
CA THR A 47 25.30 -5.40 7.78
C THR A 47 26.06 -6.20 8.84
N SER A 48 25.37 -6.74 9.85
CA SER A 48 25.97 -7.53 10.93
C SER A 48 25.21 -8.84 11.12
N PRO A 49 25.86 -10.01 11.02
CA PRO A 49 27.32 -10.20 10.94
C PRO A 49 27.92 -9.91 9.55
N ARG A 50 27.08 -9.71 8.53
CA ARG A 50 27.50 -9.48 7.15
C ARG A 50 26.40 -8.80 6.35
N LEU A 51 26.75 -8.35 5.15
CA LEU A 51 25.80 -7.72 4.24
C LEU A 51 24.75 -8.74 3.74
N MET A 52 23.48 -8.47 4.03
CA MET A 52 22.33 -9.26 3.54
C MET A 52 21.26 -8.34 2.97
N ARG A 53 20.61 -8.80 1.89
CA ARG A 53 19.44 -8.15 1.27
C ARG A 53 18.26 -9.13 1.30
N ALA A 54 17.23 -8.76 2.03
CA ALA A 54 16.01 -9.56 2.19
C ALA A 54 14.83 -8.89 1.50
N TYR A 55 13.89 -9.72 1.05
CA TYR A 55 12.72 -9.32 0.30
C TYR A 55 11.55 -10.16 0.79
N ALA A 56 10.47 -9.51 1.18
CA ALA A 56 9.33 -10.21 1.75
C ALA A 56 8.03 -9.77 1.10
N ILE A 57 7.13 -10.73 0.88
CA ILE A 57 5.73 -10.51 0.58
C ILE A 57 4.91 -10.97 1.78
N ARG A 58 3.93 -10.16 2.18
CA ARG A 58 2.92 -10.48 3.18
C ARG A 58 1.57 -10.60 2.49
N VAL A 59 0.82 -11.66 2.79
CA VAL A 59 -0.50 -11.96 2.22
C VAL A 59 -1.54 -12.04 3.34
N ASP A 60 -2.64 -11.28 3.25
CA ASP A 60 -3.78 -11.35 4.19
C ASP A 60 -4.68 -12.53 3.84
N LEU A 61 -4.65 -13.56 4.68
CA LEU A 61 -5.44 -14.78 4.54
C LEU A 61 -6.92 -14.57 4.86
N ALA A 62 -7.28 -13.48 5.57
CA ALA A 62 -8.69 -13.13 5.80
C ALA A 62 -9.37 -12.57 4.53
N ASN A 63 -8.59 -12.26 3.49
CA ASN A 63 -9.11 -11.77 2.24
C ASN A 63 -9.67 -12.91 1.39
N SER A 64 -10.99 -12.93 1.17
CA SER A 64 -11.66 -13.94 0.36
C SER A 64 -11.32 -13.90 -1.12
N ASN A 65 -10.67 -12.83 -1.60
CA ASN A 65 -10.16 -12.73 -2.96
C ASN A 65 -8.77 -13.39 -3.10
N ILE A 66 -8.09 -13.74 -2.01
CA ILE A 66 -6.80 -14.43 -2.09
C ILE A 66 -7.01 -15.89 -2.44
N SER A 67 -6.14 -16.42 -3.30
CA SER A 67 -5.98 -17.86 -3.53
C SER A 67 -4.52 -18.19 -3.82
N PHE A 68 -4.12 -19.43 -3.55
CA PHE A 68 -2.74 -19.88 -3.69
C PHE A 68 -2.61 -21.00 -4.72
N ARG A 69 -1.53 -20.97 -5.49
CA ARG A 69 -1.21 -22.01 -6.47
C ARG A 69 0.20 -22.54 -6.27
N ALA A 70 0.34 -23.84 -6.49
CA ALA A 70 1.61 -24.53 -6.65
C ALA A 70 1.83 -24.91 -8.14
N THR A 71 2.99 -25.46 -8.48
CA THR A 71 3.28 -25.98 -9.84
C THR A 71 2.20 -26.98 -10.30
N ASN A 72 1.91 -27.02 -11.61
CA ASN A 72 1.07 -28.05 -12.23
C ASN A 72 1.83 -29.37 -12.33
N ASP A 73 1.12 -30.50 -12.38
CA ASP A 73 1.72 -31.70 -12.97
C ASP A 73 2.05 -31.48 -14.46
N ASN A 74 2.89 -32.34 -15.01
CA ASN A 74 3.23 -32.36 -16.44
C ASN A 74 2.45 -33.43 -17.23
N GLY A 75 1.31 -33.89 -16.69
CA GLY A 75 0.46 -34.93 -17.24
C GLY A 75 1.15 -36.29 -17.28
N SER A 76 1.24 -36.86 -18.48
CA SER A 76 1.88 -38.17 -18.71
C SER A 76 3.37 -38.07 -19.08
N SER A 77 3.97 -36.89 -18.95
CA SER A 77 5.39 -36.69 -19.25
C SER A 77 6.30 -37.32 -18.19
N ALA A 78 7.60 -37.40 -18.45
CA ALA A 78 8.55 -37.95 -17.49
C ALA A 78 8.68 -37.04 -16.26
N GLY A 79 8.79 -37.63 -15.07
CA GLY A 79 8.81 -36.89 -13.81
C GLY A 79 7.42 -36.43 -13.38
N GLU A 80 7.35 -35.51 -12.44
CA GLU A 80 6.08 -35.02 -11.88
C GLU A 80 5.70 -33.65 -12.45
N THR A 81 6.69 -32.80 -12.75
CA THR A 81 6.46 -31.38 -13.11
C THR A 81 7.36 -30.93 -14.26
N ASP A 82 6.93 -29.88 -14.96
CA ASP A 82 7.79 -29.14 -15.89
C ASP A 82 8.64 -28.13 -15.14
N LEU A 83 9.90 -28.00 -15.54
CA LEU A 83 10.80 -26.96 -15.02
C LEU A 83 10.35 -25.58 -15.50
N LYS A 84 10.05 -24.69 -14.55
CA LYS A 84 9.68 -23.29 -14.84
C LYS A 84 10.41 -22.34 -13.92
N THR A 85 10.84 -21.20 -14.45
CA THR A 85 11.27 -20.07 -13.61
C THR A 85 10.05 -19.50 -12.86
N PRO A 86 10.24 -18.81 -11.71
CA PRO A 86 9.14 -18.12 -11.04
C PRO A 86 8.39 -17.15 -11.97
N SER A 87 9.09 -16.48 -12.88
CA SER A 87 8.47 -15.60 -13.89
C SER A 87 7.56 -16.34 -14.88
N GLN A 88 8.00 -17.50 -15.39
CA GLN A 88 7.19 -18.33 -16.29
C GLN A 88 6.00 -18.96 -15.56
N PHE A 89 6.21 -19.35 -14.30
CA PHE A 89 5.16 -19.85 -13.43
C PHE A 89 4.10 -18.78 -13.15
N LEU A 90 4.52 -17.56 -12.79
CA LEU A 90 3.63 -16.43 -12.52
C LEU A 90 2.75 -16.11 -13.73
N THR A 91 3.35 -15.94 -14.91
CA THR A 91 2.60 -15.58 -16.12
C THR A 91 1.72 -16.73 -16.59
N GLY A 92 2.25 -17.96 -16.60
CA GLY A 92 1.53 -19.15 -17.03
C GLY A 92 0.35 -19.53 -16.13
N GLN A 93 0.27 -18.98 -14.92
CA GLN A 93 -0.83 -19.21 -13.99
C GLN A 93 -1.59 -17.95 -13.58
N SER A 94 -1.31 -16.80 -14.24
CA SER A 94 -1.97 -15.52 -13.96
C SER A 94 -1.93 -15.14 -12.48
N LEU A 95 -0.73 -15.20 -11.88
CA LEU A 95 -0.51 -14.87 -10.48
C LEU A 95 -0.09 -13.41 -10.30
N GLU A 96 -0.32 -12.89 -9.10
CA GLU A 96 0.08 -11.54 -8.68
C GLU A 96 1.52 -11.55 -8.14
N ALA A 97 1.90 -12.60 -7.41
CA ALA A 97 3.27 -12.81 -6.96
C ALA A 97 3.62 -14.30 -6.81
N ALA A 98 4.92 -14.62 -6.92
CA ALA A 98 5.42 -15.97 -6.76
C ALA A 98 6.88 -16.03 -6.29
N ILE A 99 7.24 -17.17 -5.72
CA ILE A 99 8.59 -17.59 -5.35
C ILE A 99 8.86 -19.02 -5.83
N ASN A 100 10.13 -19.42 -5.86
CA ASN A 100 10.48 -20.85 -5.91
C ASN A 100 10.03 -21.57 -4.62
N ALA A 101 9.85 -22.90 -4.67
CA ALA A 101 9.29 -23.66 -3.55
C ALA A 101 10.09 -24.93 -3.20
N ASN A 102 9.48 -26.11 -3.28
CA ASN A 102 10.08 -27.38 -2.85
C ASN A 102 11.46 -27.65 -3.48
N PHE A 103 12.24 -28.48 -2.80
CA PHE A 103 13.40 -29.16 -3.38
C PHE A 103 12.95 -30.08 -4.51
N PHE A 104 13.86 -30.41 -5.43
CA PHE A 104 13.54 -31.23 -6.60
C PHE A 104 14.78 -31.92 -7.16
N THR A 105 14.57 -32.96 -7.97
CA THR A 105 15.60 -33.61 -8.78
C THR A 105 15.27 -33.49 -10.26
N TRP A 106 16.30 -33.31 -11.09
CA TRP A 106 16.16 -33.10 -12.54
C TRP A 106 15.79 -34.41 -13.24
N VAL A 107 14.81 -34.33 -14.15
CA VAL A 107 14.42 -35.42 -15.05
C VAL A 107 14.65 -34.93 -16.48
N GLY A 108 15.88 -35.15 -16.96
CA GLY A 108 16.37 -34.52 -18.19
C GLY A 108 16.47 -32.99 -18.03
N ASP A 109 16.37 -32.28 -19.15
CA ASP A 109 16.60 -30.82 -19.19
C ASP A 109 15.32 -29.99 -18.98
N THR A 110 14.14 -30.62 -18.99
CA THR A 110 12.84 -29.92 -19.00
C THR A 110 11.85 -30.34 -17.92
N HIS A 111 12.13 -31.42 -17.18
CA HIS A 111 11.22 -31.94 -16.16
C HIS A 111 11.91 -32.16 -14.80
N ALA A 112 11.11 -32.38 -13.76
CA ALA A 112 11.59 -32.63 -12.41
C ALA A 112 10.70 -33.60 -11.63
N ASN A 113 11.31 -34.33 -10.68
CA ASN A 113 10.60 -34.91 -9.55
C ASN A 113 10.66 -33.92 -8.39
N VAL A 114 9.53 -33.62 -7.78
CA VAL A 114 9.46 -32.75 -6.62
C VAL A 114 9.77 -33.56 -5.38
N GLU A 115 10.55 -32.99 -4.48
CA GLU A 115 10.97 -33.64 -3.26
C GLU A 115 10.11 -33.15 -2.09
N GLY A 116 9.14 -33.97 -1.72
CA GLY A 116 8.17 -33.67 -0.66
C GLY A 116 6.80 -33.26 -1.18
N LEU A 117 5.86 -33.11 -0.24
CA LEU A 117 4.45 -32.91 -0.57
C LEU A 117 4.25 -31.70 -1.49
N LEU A 118 3.55 -31.91 -2.61
CA LEU A 118 3.04 -30.86 -3.48
C LEU A 118 1.56 -31.13 -3.75
N ILE A 119 0.70 -30.20 -3.35
CA ILE A 119 -0.74 -30.26 -3.64
C ILE A 119 -1.13 -28.98 -4.37
N ARG A 120 -1.97 -29.14 -5.40
CA ARG A 120 -2.52 -28.04 -6.18
C ARG A 120 -4.00 -28.28 -6.43
N ALA A 121 -4.82 -27.30 -6.10
CA ALA A 121 -6.27 -27.37 -6.31
C ALA A 121 -6.91 -28.64 -5.68
N GLY A 122 -6.37 -29.09 -4.55
CA GLY A 122 -6.79 -30.33 -3.87
C GLY A 122 -6.21 -31.62 -4.47
N GLU A 123 -5.48 -31.55 -5.57
CA GLU A 123 -4.87 -32.70 -6.25
C GLU A 123 -3.43 -32.91 -5.78
N LEU A 124 -3.10 -34.16 -5.47
CA LEU A 124 -1.75 -34.57 -5.08
C LEU A 124 -0.87 -34.68 -6.33
N ILE A 125 0.15 -33.84 -6.42
CA ILE A 125 1.14 -33.85 -7.51
C ILE A 125 2.38 -34.65 -7.10
N SER A 126 2.89 -34.40 -5.90
CA SER A 126 4.05 -35.10 -5.36
C SER A 126 3.80 -35.58 -3.96
N SER A 127 4.21 -36.83 -3.70
CA SER A 127 3.96 -37.50 -2.43
C SER A 127 4.89 -37.01 -1.32
N HIS A 128 4.50 -37.26 -0.07
CA HIS A 128 5.35 -36.97 1.07
C HIS A 128 6.73 -37.65 0.96
N ASN A 129 7.78 -36.88 1.22
CA ASN A 129 9.15 -37.34 1.39
C ASN A 129 9.62 -37.03 2.82
N ALA A 130 10.11 -38.03 3.55
CA ALA A 130 10.60 -37.89 4.92
C ALA A 130 11.83 -36.97 5.05
N SER A 131 12.61 -36.79 3.99
CA SER A 131 13.73 -35.84 3.93
C SER A 131 13.28 -34.38 3.89
N TYR A 132 12.01 -34.14 3.54
CA TYR A 132 11.40 -32.81 3.49
C TYR A 132 10.13 -32.80 4.34
N PRO A 133 10.29 -32.91 5.67
CA PRO A 133 9.20 -33.24 6.57
C PRO A 133 8.31 -32.05 6.92
N VAL A 134 8.68 -30.82 6.62
CA VAL A 134 7.90 -29.63 7.03
C VAL A 134 7.01 -29.20 5.87
N GLN A 135 5.73 -28.95 6.16
CA GLN A 135 4.72 -28.67 5.14
C GLN A 135 3.94 -27.41 5.46
N LEU A 136 3.88 -26.50 4.50
CA LEU A 136 2.85 -25.46 4.47
C LEU A 136 1.61 -26.06 3.81
N ARG A 137 0.49 -26.04 4.52
CA ARG A 137 -0.81 -26.54 4.07
C ARG A 137 -1.83 -25.43 4.12
N ILE A 138 -2.53 -25.20 3.01
CA ILE A 138 -3.55 -24.16 2.87
C ILE A 138 -4.84 -24.79 2.36
N THR A 139 -5.94 -24.58 3.08
CA THR A 139 -7.29 -25.00 2.69
C THR A 139 -7.89 -24.06 1.64
N SER A 140 -9.02 -24.42 1.05
CA SER A 140 -9.70 -23.59 0.03
C SER A 140 -10.27 -22.28 0.59
N ASP A 141 -10.47 -22.19 1.90
CA ASP A 141 -10.89 -21.00 2.65
C ASP A 141 -9.70 -20.25 3.29
N ASN A 142 -8.49 -20.44 2.76
CA ASN A 142 -7.25 -19.73 3.12
C ASN A 142 -6.76 -19.95 4.56
N VAL A 143 -7.16 -21.04 5.24
CA VAL A 143 -6.55 -21.40 6.53
C VAL A 143 -5.19 -22.03 6.27
N ALA A 144 -4.13 -21.29 6.61
CA ALA A 144 -2.74 -21.74 6.46
C ALA A 144 -2.18 -22.32 7.76
N THR A 145 -1.51 -23.47 7.66
CA THR A 145 -0.79 -24.12 8.77
C THR A 145 0.57 -24.58 8.30
N ILE A 146 1.56 -24.53 9.21
CA ILE A 146 2.85 -25.20 9.02
C ILE A 146 2.89 -26.37 10.00
N VAL A 147 3.17 -27.56 9.50
CA VAL A 147 3.15 -28.81 10.29
C VAL A 147 4.31 -29.71 9.90
N ASP A 148 4.74 -30.55 10.84
CA ASP A 148 5.50 -31.75 10.47
C ASP A 148 4.60 -32.71 9.71
N ALA A 149 5.18 -33.45 8.77
CA ALA A 149 4.53 -34.36 7.83
C ALA A 149 3.91 -35.58 8.52
N SER A 150 2.90 -35.31 9.33
CA SER A 150 2.07 -36.27 10.02
C SER A 150 0.61 -36.02 9.61
N GLY A 151 -0.14 -37.11 9.45
CA GLY A 151 -1.56 -37.05 9.11
C GLY A 151 -1.89 -36.90 7.62
N ASN A 152 -3.14 -37.23 7.29
CA ASN A 152 -3.73 -37.18 5.96
C ASN A 152 -3.89 -35.72 5.49
N PRO A 153 -3.37 -35.33 4.30
CA PRO A 153 -3.56 -33.99 3.76
C PRO A 153 -4.93 -33.77 3.09
N SER A 154 -5.92 -34.63 3.33
CA SER A 154 -7.30 -34.45 2.85
C SER A 154 -7.86 -33.08 3.30
N GLY A 155 -8.54 -32.39 2.38
CA GLY A 155 -9.07 -31.04 2.61
C GLY A 155 -8.07 -29.91 2.39
N ILE A 156 -6.79 -30.22 2.16
CA ILE A 156 -5.79 -29.23 1.77
C ILE A 156 -5.92 -28.92 0.28
N HIS A 157 -6.02 -27.65 -0.05
CA HIS A 157 -6.16 -27.18 -1.43
C HIS A 157 -4.80 -26.89 -2.09
N THR A 158 -3.86 -26.33 -1.33
CA THR A 158 -2.50 -26.05 -1.81
C THR A 158 -1.50 -26.44 -0.72
N ALA A 159 -0.44 -27.15 -1.10
CA ALA A 159 0.64 -27.51 -0.17
C ALA A 159 2.00 -27.49 -0.85
N ILE A 160 3.02 -27.09 -0.08
CA ILE A 160 4.44 -27.16 -0.43
C ILE A 160 5.23 -27.72 0.75
N ALA A 161 6.41 -28.27 0.49
CA ALA A 161 7.25 -28.92 1.48
C ALA A 161 8.69 -28.39 1.49
N GLY A 162 9.32 -28.54 2.65
CA GLY A 162 10.64 -28.02 2.96
C GLY A 162 11.37 -28.93 3.94
N ASN A 163 12.67 -28.71 4.08
CA ASN A 163 13.56 -29.59 4.86
C ASN A 163 13.54 -29.29 6.36
N ALA A 164 13.23 -28.07 6.79
CA ALA A 164 13.34 -27.71 8.20
C ALA A 164 12.42 -26.55 8.62
N TRP A 165 12.00 -26.59 9.89
CA TRP A 165 11.54 -25.43 10.62
C TRP A 165 12.74 -24.55 10.95
N HIS A 166 12.54 -23.24 10.94
CA HIS A 166 13.54 -22.31 11.45
C HIS A 166 12.94 -21.23 12.35
N LEU A 167 11.61 -21.09 12.36
CA LEU A 167 10.91 -20.28 13.35
C LEU A 167 9.74 -21.09 13.91
N THR A 168 9.69 -21.26 15.23
CA THR A 168 8.62 -22.02 15.89
C THR A 168 8.17 -21.27 17.14
N ASN A 169 6.89 -20.91 17.21
CA ASN A 169 6.28 -20.16 18.30
C ASN A 169 7.07 -18.88 18.66
N GLY A 170 7.62 -18.19 17.66
CA GLY A 170 8.45 -16.98 17.82
C GLY A 170 9.90 -17.22 18.29
N GLY A 171 10.28 -18.48 18.49
CA GLY A 171 11.66 -18.92 18.75
C GLY A 171 12.41 -19.17 17.44
N CYS A 172 13.60 -18.57 17.32
CA CYS A 172 14.45 -18.61 16.14
C CYS A 172 15.49 -19.74 16.23
N TYR A 173 15.56 -20.60 15.23
CA TYR A 173 16.44 -21.78 15.20
C TYR A 173 17.01 -21.98 13.79
N GLY A 174 18.21 -22.56 13.68
CA GLY A 174 18.77 -22.95 12.40
C GLY A 174 20.26 -23.24 12.48
N ASP A 175 20.82 -23.82 11.41
CA ASP A 175 22.27 -23.83 11.25
C ASP A 175 22.77 -22.39 11.10
N ASN A 176 23.83 -22.07 11.82
CA ASN A 176 24.50 -20.77 11.82
C ASN A 176 25.97 -20.89 11.35
N SER A 177 26.32 -22.00 10.70
CA SER A 177 27.66 -22.23 10.16
C SER A 177 27.95 -21.27 9.00
N PRO A 178 29.15 -20.65 8.94
CA PRO A 178 29.56 -19.87 7.78
C PRO A 178 29.58 -20.65 6.46
N SER A 179 29.68 -21.98 6.52
CA SER A 179 29.68 -22.84 5.33
C SER A 179 28.31 -23.00 4.67
N THR A 180 27.23 -22.58 5.34
CA THR A 180 25.85 -22.65 4.83
C THR A 180 25.32 -21.27 4.45
N ILE A 181 26.22 -20.30 4.25
CA ILE A 181 25.84 -18.96 3.81
C ILE A 181 25.47 -19.03 2.33
N ASP A 182 24.20 -18.87 2.02
CA ASP A 182 23.65 -18.98 0.68
C ASP A 182 22.45 -18.03 0.48
N PRO A 183 21.99 -17.82 -0.78
CA PRO A 183 20.66 -17.33 -1.03
C PRO A 183 19.62 -18.30 -0.47
N HIS A 184 18.52 -17.80 0.11
CA HIS A 184 17.51 -18.65 0.73
C HIS A 184 16.09 -18.20 0.41
N THR A 185 15.18 -19.18 0.33
CA THR A 185 13.74 -18.97 0.19
C THR A 185 13.01 -19.58 1.38
N SER A 186 11.99 -18.89 1.90
CA SER A 186 11.24 -19.28 3.08
C SER A 186 9.78 -18.86 2.97
N VAL A 187 8.92 -19.60 3.68
CA VAL A 187 7.53 -19.19 3.96
C VAL A 187 7.23 -19.25 5.44
N GLY A 188 6.26 -18.47 5.89
CA GLY A 188 5.85 -18.41 7.29
C GLY A 188 4.43 -17.91 7.49
N ILE A 189 3.92 -17.99 8.71
CA ILE A 189 2.59 -17.52 9.10
C ILE A 189 2.66 -16.69 10.39
N SER A 190 1.81 -15.68 10.51
CA SER A 190 1.67 -14.85 11.72
C SER A 190 1.07 -15.64 12.88
N LYS A 191 1.19 -15.10 14.11
CA LYS A 191 0.73 -15.75 15.34
C LYS A 191 -0.77 -16.00 15.36
N ASP A 192 -1.55 -15.07 14.82
CA ASP A 192 -3.01 -15.13 14.71
C ASP A 192 -3.49 -15.88 13.46
N GLY A 193 -2.57 -16.34 12.61
CA GLY A 193 -2.90 -16.99 11.34
C GLY A 193 -3.50 -16.05 10.29
N ARG A 194 -3.49 -14.73 10.51
CA ARG A 194 -4.02 -13.75 9.56
C ARG A 194 -3.11 -13.57 8.34
N PHE A 195 -1.79 -13.63 8.51
CA PHE A 195 -0.84 -13.33 7.45
C PHE A 195 0.04 -14.52 7.09
N LEU A 196 0.21 -14.75 5.79
CA LEU A 196 1.26 -15.59 5.23
C LEU A 196 2.40 -14.72 4.73
N PHE A 197 3.63 -15.17 4.94
CA PHE A 197 4.86 -14.49 4.50
C PHE A 197 5.61 -15.36 3.50
N MET A 198 6.06 -14.75 2.41
CA MET A 198 7.06 -15.31 1.49
C MET A 198 8.31 -14.46 1.62
N CYS A 199 9.48 -15.06 1.85
CA CYS A 199 10.73 -14.32 2.02
C CYS A 199 11.83 -14.92 1.16
N VAL A 200 12.60 -14.08 0.49
CA VAL A 200 13.85 -14.44 -0.17
C VAL A 200 14.98 -13.57 0.35
N VAL A 201 16.17 -14.15 0.51
CA VAL A 201 17.41 -13.43 0.80
C VAL A 201 18.40 -13.70 -0.32
N ASP A 202 18.90 -12.64 -0.94
CA ASP A 202 19.94 -12.73 -1.96
C ASP A 202 21.26 -13.18 -1.35
N GLY A 203 22.14 -13.79 -2.13
CA GLY A 203 23.43 -14.29 -1.65
C GLY A 203 24.45 -14.50 -2.77
N ARG A 204 25.67 -14.92 -2.40
CA ARG A 204 26.79 -15.15 -3.34
C ARG A 204 27.19 -13.91 -4.16
N GLN A 205 26.88 -12.71 -3.69
CA GLN A 205 27.16 -11.45 -4.38
C GLN A 205 28.01 -10.53 -3.49
N PRO A 206 29.35 -10.64 -3.53
CA PRO A 206 30.24 -9.79 -2.76
C PRO A 206 29.95 -8.29 -2.94
N GLY A 207 29.87 -7.55 -1.84
CA GLY A 207 29.56 -6.12 -1.86
C GLY A 207 28.06 -5.78 -2.02
N TYR A 208 27.19 -6.76 -2.23
CA TYR A 208 25.74 -6.55 -2.35
C TYR A 208 24.91 -7.38 -1.37
N SER A 209 25.04 -8.71 -1.40
CA SER A 209 24.43 -9.63 -0.43
C SER A 209 25.27 -10.91 -0.38
N GLN A 210 25.83 -11.21 0.78
CA GLN A 210 26.67 -12.40 0.96
C GLN A 210 25.82 -13.68 1.07
N GLY A 211 24.59 -13.57 1.55
CA GLY A 211 23.69 -14.71 1.80
C GLY A 211 23.32 -14.80 3.28
N ALA A 212 22.28 -15.58 3.56
CA ALA A 212 21.82 -15.91 4.90
C ALA A 212 22.30 -17.32 5.29
N THR A 213 22.34 -17.61 6.59
CA THR A 213 22.25 -18.99 7.09
C THR A 213 20.78 -19.29 7.40
N ILE A 214 20.45 -20.52 7.75
CA ILE A 214 19.09 -20.85 8.21
C ILE A 214 18.75 -20.10 9.51
N GLN A 215 19.73 -19.89 10.39
CA GLN A 215 19.55 -19.06 11.58
C GLN A 215 19.25 -17.61 11.21
N ASP A 216 19.89 -17.04 10.19
CA ASP A 216 19.58 -15.68 9.73
C ASP A 216 18.15 -15.57 9.16
N MET A 217 17.72 -16.59 8.41
CA MET A 217 16.34 -16.67 7.90
C MET A 217 15.31 -16.67 9.02
N SER A 218 15.59 -17.33 10.14
CA SER A 218 14.68 -17.32 11.30
C SER A 218 14.49 -15.92 11.90
N TYR A 219 15.55 -15.12 11.94
CA TYR A 219 15.47 -13.75 12.41
C TYR A 219 14.72 -12.89 11.38
N TRP A 220 15.02 -13.03 10.08
CA TRP A 220 14.32 -12.28 9.03
C TRP A 220 12.81 -12.53 9.05
N MET A 221 12.39 -13.80 9.12
CA MET A 221 10.97 -14.14 9.17
C MET A 221 10.30 -13.57 10.43
N LYS A 222 10.97 -13.61 11.58
CA LYS A 222 10.46 -13.02 12.82
C LYS A 222 10.29 -11.51 12.68
N ASP A 223 11.29 -10.82 12.15
CA ASP A 223 11.28 -9.36 12.02
C ASP A 223 10.25 -8.88 10.99
N PHE A 224 9.97 -9.68 9.95
CA PHE A 224 8.85 -9.42 9.03
C PHE A 224 7.47 -9.72 9.64
N GLY A 225 7.39 -10.41 10.78
CA GLY A 225 6.15 -10.64 11.53
C GLY A 225 5.63 -12.08 11.55
N ALA A 226 6.39 -13.04 11.04
CA ALA A 226 6.03 -14.45 11.17
C ALA A 226 6.20 -14.93 12.62
N HIS A 227 5.39 -15.91 13.00
CA HIS A 227 5.49 -16.63 14.28
C HIS A 227 6.00 -18.06 14.08
N ASN A 228 5.72 -18.62 12.91
CA ASN A 228 6.12 -19.95 12.47
C ASN A 228 6.67 -19.85 11.03
N ALA A 229 7.78 -20.50 10.72
CA ALA A 229 8.39 -20.47 9.39
C ALA A 229 9.21 -21.72 9.07
N MET A 230 9.27 -22.04 7.77
CA MET A 230 9.96 -23.20 7.21
C MET A 230 10.88 -22.82 6.05
N ASN A 231 11.94 -23.59 5.87
CA ASN A 231 12.92 -23.41 4.80
C ASN A 231 12.47 -24.15 3.53
N LEU A 232 12.64 -23.51 2.38
CA LEU A 232 12.37 -24.06 1.05
C LEU A 232 13.68 -24.25 0.27
N ASP A 233 13.59 -24.72 -0.98
CA ASP A 233 14.77 -24.81 -1.84
C ASP A 233 15.40 -23.42 -2.03
N GLY A 234 16.72 -23.35 -1.94
CA GLY A 234 17.47 -22.09 -1.96
C GLY A 234 18.64 -22.14 -2.93
N GLY A 235 19.62 -21.27 -2.72
CA GLY A 235 20.75 -21.13 -3.64
C GLY A 235 20.31 -20.48 -4.96
N GLY A 236 20.79 -20.99 -6.10
CA GLY A 236 20.54 -20.41 -7.42
C GLY A 236 19.07 -20.39 -7.87
N SER A 237 18.18 -21.06 -7.15
CA SER A 237 16.72 -21.02 -7.39
C SER A 237 16.02 -19.84 -6.69
N THR A 238 16.68 -19.16 -5.76
CA THR A 238 16.10 -18.10 -4.91
C THR A 238 15.65 -16.91 -5.75
N CYS A 239 14.35 -16.76 -5.95
CA CYS A 239 13.80 -15.69 -6.76
C CYS A 239 12.35 -15.39 -6.36
N MET A 240 12.04 -14.09 -6.29
CA MET A 240 10.71 -13.55 -6.02
C MET A 240 10.28 -12.66 -7.18
N VAL A 241 9.05 -12.85 -7.64
CA VAL A 241 8.48 -12.10 -8.75
C VAL A 241 7.11 -11.54 -8.39
N ARG A 242 6.76 -10.42 -9.02
CA ARG A 242 5.38 -9.92 -9.10
C ARG A 242 4.94 -9.75 -10.54
N LYS A 243 3.65 -9.63 -10.76
CA LYS A 243 3.07 -9.26 -12.05
C LYS A 243 3.46 -7.83 -12.42
N ASN A 244 3.66 -7.58 -13.71
CA ASN A 244 3.84 -6.24 -14.24
C ASN A 244 3.24 -6.18 -15.64
N GLY A 245 2.07 -5.54 -15.77
CA GLY A 245 1.24 -5.64 -16.96
C GLY A 245 0.86 -7.10 -17.25
N SER A 246 1.18 -7.57 -18.46
CA SER A 246 1.02 -8.97 -18.86
C SER A 246 2.23 -9.86 -18.54
N GLY A 247 3.31 -9.29 -18.00
CA GLY A 247 4.58 -9.97 -17.72
C GLY A 247 4.86 -10.15 -16.23
N ALA A 248 6.10 -10.54 -15.93
CA ALA A 248 6.64 -10.67 -14.58
C ALA A 248 7.80 -9.71 -14.37
N GLN A 249 7.88 -9.13 -13.18
CA GLN A 249 9.01 -8.35 -12.67
C GLN A 249 9.67 -9.12 -11.53
N ILE A 250 10.98 -9.32 -11.59
CA ILE A 250 11.78 -9.85 -10.47
C ILE A 250 11.92 -8.73 -9.43
N LEU A 251 11.69 -9.07 -8.15
CA LEU A 251 11.72 -8.13 -7.03
C LEU A 251 13.07 -8.10 -6.30
N ASN A 252 13.75 -9.25 -6.22
CA ASN A 252 15.10 -9.35 -5.68
C ASN A 252 16.16 -9.23 -6.79
N ASN A 253 17.45 -9.41 -6.46
CA ASN A 253 18.54 -9.49 -7.42
C ASN A 253 19.22 -10.87 -7.37
N PRO A 254 18.58 -11.92 -7.91
CA PRO A 254 19.07 -13.30 -7.80
C PRO A 254 20.50 -13.45 -8.31
N SER A 255 21.30 -14.29 -7.65
CA SER A 255 22.63 -14.67 -8.14
C SER A 255 22.57 -15.48 -9.44
N GLU A 256 21.48 -16.23 -9.61
CA GLU A 256 21.14 -17.02 -10.79
C GLU A 256 19.64 -16.92 -11.03
N THR A 257 19.21 -16.94 -12.29
CA THR A 257 17.78 -17.10 -12.64
C THR A 257 17.62 -18.42 -13.37
N ARG A 258 17.05 -19.44 -12.71
CA ARG A 258 16.89 -20.78 -13.27
C ARG A 258 15.49 -21.35 -13.09
N ALA A 259 15.17 -22.32 -13.93
CA ALA A 259 13.93 -23.08 -13.83
C ALA A 259 14.00 -24.10 -12.69
N VAL A 260 12.88 -24.34 -12.02
CA VAL A 260 12.75 -25.25 -10.87
C VAL A 260 11.53 -26.15 -11.02
N GLY A 261 11.53 -27.29 -10.33
CA GLY A 261 10.41 -28.24 -10.35
C GLY A 261 9.19 -27.75 -9.56
N ALA A 262 9.39 -26.90 -8.55
CA ALA A 262 8.31 -26.41 -7.70
C ALA A 262 8.38 -24.89 -7.49
N ASN A 263 7.26 -24.22 -7.71
CA ASN A 263 7.04 -22.81 -7.43
C ASN A 263 5.74 -22.67 -6.61
N PHE A 264 5.65 -21.59 -5.85
CA PHE A 264 4.49 -21.24 -5.05
C PHE A 264 4.14 -19.78 -5.27
N GLY A 265 2.86 -19.48 -5.39
CA GLY A 265 2.44 -18.11 -5.57
C GLY A 265 1.00 -17.87 -5.17
N VAL A 266 0.66 -16.59 -5.22
CA VAL A 266 -0.62 -16.05 -4.78
C VAL A 266 -1.27 -15.32 -5.94
N ASN A 267 -2.59 -15.45 -6.04
CA ASN A 267 -3.39 -14.65 -6.93
C ASN A 267 -4.59 -14.00 -6.23
N ALA A 268 -4.98 -12.84 -6.75
CA ALA A 268 -6.16 -12.05 -6.40
C ALA A 268 -7.07 -11.96 -7.64
N PRO A 269 -7.79 -13.05 -8.00
CA PRO A 269 -8.36 -13.25 -9.32
C PRO A 269 -9.53 -12.31 -9.65
N ASN A 270 -10.19 -11.72 -8.64
CA ASN A 270 -11.32 -10.82 -8.89
C ASN A 270 -10.89 -9.36 -8.86
N ARG A 271 -9.76 -8.96 -9.48
CA ARG A 271 -9.41 -7.53 -9.55
C ARG A 271 -10.60 -6.71 -10.06
N GLN A 272 -11.11 -5.82 -9.21
CA GLN A 272 -12.20 -4.89 -9.48
C GLN A 272 -11.73 -3.47 -9.16
N ILE A 273 -11.86 -2.59 -10.13
CA ILE A 273 -11.63 -1.14 -9.97
C ILE A 273 -12.98 -0.50 -9.74
N ARG A 274 -13.23 0.03 -8.54
CA ARG A 274 -14.43 0.81 -8.27
C ARG A 274 -14.12 2.29 -8.22
N HIS A 275 -14.93 3.05 -8.94
CA HIS A 275 -14.91 4.49 -8.89
C HIS A 275 -16.19 5.02 -8.28
N ASP A 276 -16.05 6.01 -7.42
CA ASP A 276 -17.14 6.66 -6.74
C ASP A 276 -17.01 8.18 -6.91
N ILE A 277 -18.08 8.81 -7.38
CA ILE A 277 -18.19 10.27 -7.35
C ILE A 277 -19.29 10.66 -6.38
N PHE A 278 -19.02 11.68 -5.60
CA PHE A 278 -19.93 12.25 -4.63
C PHE A 278 -20.15 13.72 -4.95
N VAL A 279 -21.40 14.14 -4.94
CA VAL A 279 -21.76 15.52 -5.19
C VAL A 279 -22.81 15.97 -4.20
N ARG A 280 -22.71 17.23 -3.80
CA ARG A 280 -23.77 17.91 -3.09
C ARG A 280 -24.83 18.40 -4.09
N GLY A 281 -26.06 17.97 -3.90
CA GLY A 281 -27.22 18.48 -4.63
C GLY A 281 -27.71 19.82 -4.06
N GLY A 282 -28.53 20.53 -4.83
CA GLY A 282 -29.14 21.79 -4.40
C GLY A 282 -30.12 21.66 -3.21
N GLY A 283 -30.65 22.81 -2.76
CA GLY A 283 -31.57 22.86 -1.62
C GLY A 283 -30.84 22.65 -0.29
N GLN A 284 -31.25 21.64 0.51
CA GLN A 284 -30.66 21.37 1.83
C GLN A 284 -29.34 20.57 1.79
N GLY A 285 -28.77 20.34 0.60
CA GLY A 285 -27.44 19.72 0.47
C GLY A 285 -27.42 18.21 0.60
N ASN A 286 -28.35 17.50 -0.06
CA ASN A 286 -28.28 16.04 -0.16
C ASN A 286 -26.98 15.60 -0.83
N ILE A 287 -26.31 14.62 -0.26
CA ILE A 287 -25.18 13.97 -0.92
C ILE A 287 -25.69 12.88 -1.84
N ASN A 288 -25.24 12.93 -3.08
CA ASN A 288 -25.58 11.97 -4.11
C ASN A 288 -24.31 11.29 -4.60
N ARG A 289 -24.47 10.03 -4.96
CA ARG A 289 -23.38 9.13 -5.35
C ARG A 289 -23.68 8.53 -6.70
N LYS A 290 -22.63 8.40 -7.52
CA LYS A 290 -22.62 7.51 -8.68
C LYS A 290 -21.39 6.61 -8.58
N HIS A 291 -21.48 5.38 -9.06
CA HIS A 291 -20.32 4.50 -9.10
C HIS A 291 -20.27 3.68 -10.37
N LYS A 292 -19.08 3.19 -10.70
CA LYS A 292 -18.83 2.18 -11.74
C LYS A 292 -17.83 1.16 -11.23
N ILE A 293 -17.89 -0.04 -11.78
CA ILE A 293 -16.94 -1.12 -11.50
C ILE A 293 -16.26 -1.47 -12.84
N ASP A 294 -14.94 -1.58 -12.83
CA ASP A 294 -14.11 -1.90 -13.98
C ASP A 294 -14.39 -1.01 -15.20
N ALA A 295 -14.60 -1.64 -16.36
CA ALA A 295 -14.92 -0.99 -17.61
C ALA A 295 -16.44 -0.79 -17.81
N GLU A 296 -17.26 -1.03 -16.79
CA GLU A 296 -18.70 -0.82 -16.87
C GLU A 296 -19.04 0.68 -16.96
N ASP A 297 -20.23 0.94 -17.52
CA ASP A 297 -20.83 2.27 -17.50
C ASP A 297 -21.18 2.69 -16.06
N TRP A 298 -21.23 4.00 -15.82
CA TRP A 298 -21.67 4.53 -14.54
C TRP A 298 -23.13 4.16 -14.25
N GLY A 299 -23.39 3.55 -13.08
CA GLY A 299 -24.74 3.25 -12.60
C GLY A 299 -25.57 4.50 -12.29
N ASN A 300 -26.86 4.38 -11.95
CA ASN A 300 -27.71 5.56 -11.70
C ASN A 300 -27.29 6.36 -10.45
N TRP A 301 -27.66 7.65 -10.42
CA TRP A 301 -27.50 8.49 -9.24
C TRP A 301 -28.31 7.94 -8.06
N GLN A 302 -27.64 7.79 -6.92
CA GLN A 302 -28.23 7.36 -5.65
C GLN A 302 -28.10 8.48 -4.62
N SER A 303 -29.21 8.87 -3.98
CA SER A 303 -29.14 9.78 -2.84
C SER A 303 -28.70 9.02 -1.59
N LEU A 304 -27.71 9.56 -0.88
CA LEU A 304 -27.24 9.09 0.42
C LEU A 304 -27.85 9.90 1.59
N GLY A 305 -28.80 10.79 1.27
CA GLY A 305 -29.40 11.72 2.22
C GLY A 305 -28.43 12.83 2.65
N ARG A 306 -28.63 13.33 3.87
CA ARG A 306 -27.85 14.41 4.50
C ARG A 306 -28.00 14.33 6.03
N PRO A 307 -27.15 15.03 6.80
CA PRO A 307 -27.45 15.35 8.20
C PRO A 307 -28.81 16.06 8.35
N ASP A 308 -29.51 15.85 9.47
CA ASP A 308 -30.83 16.44 9.70
C ASP A 308 -30.80 17.98 9.73
N VAL A 309 -29.67 18.55 10.16
CA VAL A 309 -29.39 19.99 10.14
C VAL A 309 -29.16 20.54 8.73
N GLY A 310 -29.04 19.69 7.71
CA GLY A 310 -28.64 20.07 6.36
C GLY A 310 -27.12 20.17 6.19
N THR A 311 -26.67 20.26 4.94
CA THR A 311 -25.23 20.26 4.60
C THR A 311 -24.80 21.59 4.00
N ILE A 312 -23.62 22.10 4.37
CA ILE A 312 -23.04 23.33 3.81
C ILE A 312 -21.80 23.11 2.95
N SER A 313 -21.12 21.97 3.09
CA SER A 313 -19.88 21.68 2.36
C SER A 313 -20.09 20.70 1.22
N ASP A 314 -19.10 20.65 0.33
CA ASP A 314 -18.92 19.50 -0.54
C ASP A 314 -18.48 18.28 0.27
N PRO A 315 -18.72 17.05 -0.21
CA PRO A 315 -18.33 15.83 0.49
C PRO A 315 -16.81 15.59 0.44
N ALA A 316 -16.25 14.93 1.45
CA ALA A 316 -14.92 14.35 1.41
C ALA A 316 -15.02 12.83 1.55
N ALA A 317 -14.34 12.08 0.68
CA ALA A 317 -14.43 10.62 0.66
C ALA A 317 -13.05 9.99 0.72
N VAL A 318 -12.92 8.90 1.49
CA VAL A 318 -11.68 8.13 1.59
C VAL A 318 -11.99 6.64 1.62
N SER A 319 -11.17 5.85 0.92
CA SER A 319 -11.22 4.40 0.97
C SER A 319 -9.93 3.84 1.56
N ARG A 320 -10.01 3.31 2.79
CA ARG A 320 -8.84 2.72 3.47
C ARG A 320 -8.52 1.30 2.98
N GLU A 321 -9.54 0.59 2.51
CA GLU A 321 -9.44 -0.77 2.00
C GLU A 321 -10.62 -1.07 1.05
N PRO A 322 -10.51 -2.10 0.21
CA PRO A 322 -11.54 -2.45 -0.76
C PRO A 322 -12.92 -2.61 -0.12
N GLY A 323 -13.95 -2.07 -0.78
CA GLY A 323 -15.33 -2.19 -0.29
C GLY A 323 -15.66 -1.37 0.95
N LYS A 324 -14.73 -0.55 1.47
CA LYS A 324 -14.98 0.38 2.58
C LYS A 324 -14.81 1.83 2.13
N ILE A 325 -15.83 2.65 2.30
CA ILE A 325 -15.74 4.10 2.07
C ILE A 325 -16.15 4.83 3.34
N SER A 326 -15.36 5.82 3.76
CA SER A 326 -15.81 6.81 4.74
C SER A 326 -16.06 8.14 4.04
N LEU A 327 -17.20 8.74 4.34
CA LEU A 327 -17.70 9.96 3.73
C LEU A 327 -17.97 11.00 4.81
N TYR A 328 -17.50 12.22 4.60
CA TYR A 328 -17.59 13.31 5.56
C TYR A 328 -18.20 14.56 4.92
N VAL A 329 -18.98 15.31 5.70
CA VAL A 329 -19.55 16.60 5.30
C VAL A 329 -19.64 17.52 6.50
N THR A 330 -19.69 18.82 6.29
CA THR A 330 -20.00 19.81 7.33
C THR A 330 -21.48 20.17 7.29
N GLY A 331 -22.13 20.08 8.45
CA GLY A 331 -23.53 20.47 8.66
C GLY A 331 -23.71 21.99 8.74
N THR A 332 -24.95 22.47 8.70
CA THR A 332 -25.25 23.92 8.88
C THR A 332 -24.92 24.45 10.28
N ASP A 333 -24.75 23.55 11.25
CA ASP A 333 -24.25 23.79 12.60
C ASP A 333 -22.72 23.93 12.67
N GLY A 334 -22.02 23.70 11.56
CA GLY A 334 -20.56 23.73 11.47
C GLY A 334 -19.88 22.47 12.01
N LEU A 335 -20.63 21.43 12.39
CA LEU A 335 -20.07 20.15 12.84
C LEU A 335 -19.78 19.24 11.65
N ILE A 336 -18.80 18.36 11.79
CA ILE A 336 -18.50 17.34 10.79
C ILE A 336 -19.38 16.11 11.05
N TYR A 337 -20.07 15.66 10.02
CA TYR A 337 -20.87 14.44 10.01
C TYR A 337 -20.20 13.38 9.14
N ARG A 338 -20.35 12.12 9.52
CA ARG A 338 -19.82 10.94 8.83
C ARG A 338 -20.96 10.02 8.36
N LYS A 339 -20.76 9.44 7.19
CA LYS A 339 -21.44 8.24 6.69
C LYS A 339 -20.38 7.22 6.26
N PHE A 340 -20.69 5.93 6.30
CA PHE A 340 -19.73 4.91 5.85
C PHE A 340 -20.40 3.81 5.05
N TYR A 341 -19.63 3.20 4.15
CA TYR A 341 -19.98 2.04 3.36
C TYR A 341 -19.15 0.86 3.82
N ASP A 342 -19.82 -0.24 4.13
CA ASP A 342 -19.21 -1.53 4.47
C ASP A 342 -20.03 -2.65 3.82
N GLY A 343 -19.93 -2.75 2.49
CA GLY A 343 -20.86 -3.54 1.66
C GLY A 343 -22.27 -2.92 1.55
N THR A 344 -22.73 -2.23 2.58
CA THR A 344 -23.96 -1.40 2.62
C THR A 344 -23.65 -0.05 3.26
N TRP A 345 -24.36 1.00 2.85
CA TRP A 345 -24.25 2.32 3.49
C TRP A 345 -24.90 2.31 4.87
N SER A 346 -24.28 2.98 5.84
CA SER A 346 -24.88 3.24 7.14
C SER A 346 -26.23 3.94 6.99
N ALA A 347 -27.20 3.60 7.84
CA ALA A 347 -28.56 4.13 7.70
C ALA A 347 -28.59 5.66 7.86
N THR A 348 -27.94 6.18 8.89
CA THR A 348 -27.94 7.60 9.25
C THR A 348 -26.58 8.26 9.02
N TRP A 349 -26.58 9.60 9.07
CA TRP A 349 -25.40 10.42 9.25
C TRP A 349 -25.16 10.58 10.75
N VAL A 350 -23.90 10.48 11.19
CA VAL A 350 -23.54 10.62 12.61
C VAL A 350 -22.55 11.77 12.77
N VAL A 351 -22.68 12.54 13.85
CA VAL A 351 -21.68 13.55 14.19
C VAL A 351 -20.35 12.84 14.45
N LEU A 352 -19.28 13.33 13.81
CA LEU A 352 -17.92 12.82 14.01
C LEU A 352 -17.38 13.29 15.36
N ASP A 353 -17.55 14.58 15.65
CA ASP A 353 -17.07 15.24 16.86
C ASP A 353 -17.75 16.60 17.04
N ASP A 354 -17.56 17.26 18.19
CA ASP A 354 -18.19 18.54 18.54
C ASP A 354 -17.43 19.80 18.07
N VAL A 355 -16.36 19.64 17.29
CA VAL A 355 -15.59 20.77 16.76
C VAL A 355 -16.37 21.51 15.66
N VAL A 356 -16.37 22.84 15.75
CA VAL A 356 -16.96 23.72 14.74
C VAL A 356 -15.89 24.13 13.73
N VAL A 357 -16.18 23.91 12.45
CA VAL A 357 -15.27 24.18 11.31
C VAL A 357 -15.90 25.12 10.29
N GLN A 358 -15.07 25.64 9.40
CA GLN A 358 -15.49 26.42 8.23
C GLN A 358 -15.30 25.60 6.95
N GLY A 359 -16.34 25.57 6.12
CA GLY A 359 -16.29 24.86 4.84
C GLY A 359 -16.25 23.34 5.01
N GLY A 360 -15.74 22.64 4.00
CA GLY A 360 -15.66 21.19 3.93
C GLY A 360 -14.44 20.57 4.59
N PRO A 361 -14.56 19.33 5.08
CA PRO A 361 -13.41 18.54 5.47
C PRO A 361 -12.67 18.02 4.22
N SER A 362 -11.50 17.44 4.44
CA SER A 362 -10.80 16.55 3.50
C SER A 362 -10.28 15.34 4.24
N ALA A 363 -10.23 14.17 3.61
CA ALA A 363 -9.79 12.94 4.24
C ALA A 363 -8.84 12.18 3.32
N CYS A 364 -7.85 11.52 3.91
CA CYS A 364 -6.96 10.61 3.21
C CYS A 364 -6.59 9.41 4.09
N SER A 365 -6.05 8.36 3.49
CA SER A 365 -5.55 7.19 4.21
C SER A 365 -4.15 6.82 3.74
N MET A 366 -3.23 6.59 4.69
CA MET A 366 -1.86 6.15 4.40
C MET A 366 -1.68 4.63 4.45
N ASN A 367 -2.65 3.92 5.04
CA ASN A 367 -2.71 2.46 5.10
C ASN A 367 -4.09 2.03 5.62
N HIS A 368 -4.38 0.73 5.55
CA HIS A 368 -5.67 0.15 5.94
C HIS A 368 -6.11 0.43 7.39
N ASP A 369 -5.18 0.77 8.28
CA ASP A 369 -5.43 0.97 9.72
C ASP A 369 -5.53 2.44 10.10
N ARG A 370 -5.53 3.37 9.13
CA ARG A 370 -5.50 4.80 9.44
C ARG A 370 -6.34 5.65 8.50
N ILE A 371 -7.08 6.60 9.08
CA ILE A 371 -7.73 7.70 8.36
C ILE A 371 -7.28 9.00 8.99
N ASP A 372 -6.91 9.98 8.18
CA ASP A 372 -6.62 11.35 8.60
C ASP A 372 -7.68 12.29 8.03
N ILE A 373 -8.24 13.15 8.87
CA ILE A 373 -9.23 14.17 8.50
C ILE A 373 -8.65 15.54 8.78
N PHE A 374 -8.88 16.43 7.82
CA PHE A 374 -8.46 17.81 7.83
C PHE A 374 -9.68 18.72 7.67
N ALA A 375 -9.68 19.85 8.35
CA ALA A 375 -10.72 20.87 8.19
C ALA A 375 -10.15 22.25 8.50
N ARG A 376 -10.78 23.30 7.96
CA ARG A 376 -10.39 24.67 8.30
C ARG A 376 -11.10 25.13 9.57
N SER A 377 -10.35 25.67 10.52
CA SER A 377 -10.91 26.26 11.74
C SER A 377 -11.59 27.59 11.46
N VAL A 378 -12.38 28.08 12.42
CA VAL A 378 -12.96 29.44 12.40
C VAL A 378 -11.90 30.56 12.36
N ASN A 379 -10.64 30.25 12.66
CA ASN A 379 -9.51 31.17 12.65
C ASN A 379 -8.62 30.99 11.40
N ASN A 380 -9.11 30.33 10.34
CA ASN A 380 -8.37 30.10 9.09
C ASN A 380 -7.07 29.28 9.27
N THR A 381 -7.01 28.40 10.28
CA THR A 381 -5.92 27.44 10.45
C THR A 381 -6.36 26.02 10.07
N LEU A 382 -5.43 25.15 9.73
CA LEU A 382 -5.71 23.74 9.46
C LEU A 382 -5.87 22.96 10.77
N LEU A 383 -7.00 22.29 10.95
CA LEU A 383 -7.23 21.29 11.98
C LEU A 383 -6.97 19.90 11.40
N HIS A 384 -6.42 19.00 12.22
CA HIS A 384 -6.11 17.63 11.86
C HIS A 384 -6.56 16.68 12.97
N LYS A 385 -7.25 15.60 12.62
CA LYS A 385 -7.57 14.48 13.52
C LYS A 385 -7.29 13.16 12.79
N LYS A 386 -6.90 12.13 13.53
CA LYS A 386 -6.65 10.80 12.96
C LYS A 386 -7.44 9.72 13.69
N TRP A 387 -7.81 8.69 12.94
CA TRP A 387 -8.31 7.41 13.43
C TRP A 387 -7.24 6.34 13.22
N THR A 388 -7.04 5.46 14.20
CA THR A 388 -6.25 4.23 14.03
C THR A 388 -7.11 3.01 14.36
N ALA A 389 -6.79 1.85 13.77
CA ALA A 389 -7.49 0.60 14.06
C ALA A 389 -7.42 0.21 15.54
N ASP A 390 -6.30 0.49 16.20
CA ASP A 390 -6.05 0.12 17.60
C ASP A 390 -6.65 1.10 18.62
N GLU A 391 -6.65 2.41 18.32
CA GLU A 391 -6.99 3.46 19.31
C GLU A 391 -8.31 4.17 18.99
N GLY A 392 -8.84 4.02 17.78
CA GLY A 392 -9.97 4.80 17.32
C GLY A 392 -9.58 6.25 17.00
N TRP A 393 -10.54 7.17 17.14
CA TRP A 393 -10.34 8.59 16.85
C TRP A 393 -9.58 9.29 17.99
N GLY A 394 -8.42 9.87 17.69
CA GLY A 394 -7.66 10.74 18.62
C GLY A 394 -8.17 12.18 18.63
N ASP A 395 -7.52 13.12 19.32
CA ASP A 395 -7.97 14.52 19.41
C ASP A 395 -7.70 15.37 18.16
N TRP A 396 -8.43 16.48 18.02
CA TRP A 396 -8.13 17.52 17.02
C TRP A 396 -6.86 18.29 17.39
N VAL A 397 -5.96 18.47 16.43
CA VAL A 397 -4.71 19.20 16.57
C VAL A 397 -4.64 20.32 15.54
N ASN A 398 -4.30 21.53 15.97
CA ASN A 398 -4.08 22.66 15.07
C ASN A 398 -2.70 22.58 14.43
N ARG A 399 -2.65 22.60 13.09
CA ARG A 399 -1.43 22.56 12.26
C ARG A 399 -1.05 23.93 11.68
N GLY A 400 -1.65 25.00 12.20
CA GLY A 400 -1.35 26.38 11.82
C GLY A 400 -1.77 26.72 10.39
N GLY A 401 -1.01 27.61 9.76
CA GLY A 401 -1.30 28.13 8.43
C GLY A 401 -2.30 29.29 8.43
N SER A 402 -2.48 29.88 7.25
CA SER A 402 -3.47 30.93 6.97
C SER A 402 -4.20 30.58 5.68
N ILE A 403 -5.22 29.73 5.78
CA ILE A 403 -5.93 29.14 4.65
C ILE A 403 -7.34 29.72 4.49
N GLU A 404 -7.82 29.83 3.25
CA GLU A 404 -9.11 30.44 2.90
C GLU A 404 -9.98 29.54 1.98
N SER A 405 -9.53 28.33 1.67
CA SER A 405 -10.33 27.29 1.02
C SER A 405 -10.50 26.09 1.95
N ASP A 406 -11.28 25.13 1.49
CA ASP A 406 -11.27 23.79 2.05
C ASP A 406 -9.89 23.15 1.75
N PRO A 407 -9.35 22.32 2.65
CA PRO A 407 -8.10 21.60 2.41
C PRO A 407 -8.31 20.49 1.37
N ALA A 408 -7.23 20.04 0.74
CA ALA A 408 -7.19 18.86 -0.11
C ALA A 408 -6.01 17.98 0.32
N ALA A 409 -6.30 16.85 0.96
CA ALA A 409 -5.30 15.95 1.54
C ALA A 409 -5.10 14.70 0.68
N VAL A 410 -3.86 14.21 0.64
CA VAL A 410 -3.51 12.98 -0.05
C VAL A 410 -2.40 12.25 0.69
N SER A 411 -2.35 10.94 0.51
CA SER A 411 -1.19 10.12 0.85
C SER A 411 -0.78 9.31 -0.38
N TRP A 412 0.52 9.24 -0.65
CA TRP A 412 1.09 8.34 -1.66
C TRP A 412 1.76 7.11 -1.02
N GLY A 413 1.66 6.94 0.30
CA GLY A 413 2.20 5.78 1.00
C GLY A 413 2.34 5.98 2.51
N PRO A 414 2.81 4.94 3.21
CA PRO A 414 3.07 5.02 4.64
C PRO A 414 3.94 6.22 5.02
N ASP A 415 3.67 6.80 6.19
CA ASP A 415 4.36 7.97 6.75
C ASP A 415 4.41 9.19 5.83
N ARG A 416 3.44 9.33 4.92
CA ARG A 416 3.38 10.51 4.07
C ARG A 416 1.96 11.02 3.87
N ILE A 417 1.73 12.29 4.24
CA ILE A 417 0.52 13.03 3.90
C ILE A 417 0.93 14.39 3.34
N ASP A 418 0.24 14.84 2.30
CA ASP A 418 0.36 16.19 1.76
C ASP A 418 -1.02 16.85 1.80
N VAL A 419 -1.08 18.06 2.37
CA VAL A 419 -2.32 18.84 2.44
C VAL A 419 -2.11 20.15 1.72
N PHE A 420 -2.96 20.40 0.71
CA PHE A 420 -2.96 21.62 -0.08
C PHE A 420 -4.17 22.49 0.27
N ALA A 421 -4.02 23.80 0.16
CA ALA A 421 -5.12 24.75 0.31
C ALA A 421 -4.80 26.06 -0.42
N ARG A 422 -5.83 26.89 -0.62
CA ARG A 422 -5.64 28.30 -0.96
C ARG A 422 -5.32 29.08 0.31
N SER A 423 -4.27 29.88 0.29
CA SER A 423 -3.93 30.81 1.36
C SER A 423 -4.87 32.01 1.41
N THR A 424 -4.87 32.75 2.51
CA THR A 424 -5.53 34.07 2.61
C THR A 424 -4.96 35.12 1.64
N SER A 425 -3.78 34.85 1.06
CA SER A 425 -3.17 35.68 0.00
C SER A 425 -3.59 35.23 -1.41
N GLY A 426 -4.43 34.19 -1.53
CA GLY A 426 -4.94 33.66 -2.79
C GLY A 426 -3.97 32.72 -3.53
N THR A 427 -2.94 32.21 -2.87
CA THR A 427 -1.93 31.31 -3.45
C THR A 427 -2.10 29.85 -3.01
N LEU A 428 -1.66 28.91 -3.83
CA LEU A 428 -1.59 27.49 -3.48
C LEU A 428 -0.49 27.27 -2.43
N VAL A 429 -0.87 26.79 -1.24
CA VAL A 429 0.02 26.43 -0.14
C VAL A 429 -0.08 24.94 0.19
N GLN A 430 0.99 24.40 0.78
CA GLN A 430 1.12 22.99 1.15
C GLN A 430 1.70 22.87 2.57
N ILE A 431 1.25 21.88 3.32
CA ILE A 431 1.96 21.34 4.50
C ILE A 431 2.02 19.81 4.35
N ALA A 432 3.12 19.19 4.78
CA ALA A 432 3.31 17.75 4.66
C ALA A 432 3.68 17.09 5.98
N TYR A 433 3.23 15.87 6.16
CA TYR A 433 3.65 14.95 7.21
C TYR A 433 4.65 13.95 6.65
N TYR A 434 5.81 13.82 7.28
CA TYR A 434 6.88 12.88 6.95
C TYR A 434 7.82 12.73 8.14
N ASP A 435 8.56 11.63 8.20
CA ASP A 435 9.51 11.31 9.29
C ASP A 435 8.84 11.43 10.66
N ALA A 436 7.64 10.85 10.79
CA ALA A 436 6.80 10.91 11.98
C ALA A 436 6.40 12.32 12.47
N GLY A 437 6.51 13.37 11.64
CA GLY A 437 6.26 14.75 12.02
C GLY A 437 5.60 15.59 10.92
N TRP A 438 5.06 16.75 11.29
CA TRP A 438 4.59 17.76 10.33
C TRP A 438 5.70 18.76 10.05
N GLY A 439 5.94 19.03 8.77
CA GLY A 439 6.87 20.07 8.32
C GLY A 439 6.25 21.48 8.35
N ASP A 440 6.99 22.43 7.78
CA ASP A 440 6.54 23.82 7.64
C ASP A 440 5.58 24.00 6.45
N TRP A 441 4.81 25.09 6.50
CA TRP A 441 3.99 25.53 5.37
C TRP A 441 4.88 26.04 4.22
N TYR A 442 4.57 25.60 3.01
CA TYR A 442 5.24 25.96 1.77
C TYR A 442 4.26 26.66 0.83
N ASP A 443 4.63 27.83 0.29
CA ASP A 443 3.84 28.54 -0.72
C ASP A 443 4.40 28.26 -2.12
N HIS A 444 3.56 27.74 -3.02
CA HIS A 444 3.94 27.47 -4.41
C HIS A 444 3.91 28.74 -5.29
N GLY A 445 3.41 29.86 -4.79
CA GLY A 445 3.34 31.15 -5.50
C GLY A 445 2.30 31.18 -6.62
N HIS A 446 1.41 30.20 -6.70
CA HIS A 446 0.43 30.09 -7.78
C HIS A 446 -0.92 30.66 -7.35
N ALA A 447 -1.35 31.74 -8.01
CA ALA A 447 -2.67 32.32 -7.77
C ALA A 447 -3.78 31.34 -8.13
N MET A 448 -4.80 31.25 -7.27
CA MET A 448 -5.92 30.33 -7.43
C MET A 448 -7.22 30.87 -6.86
N ILE A 449 -8.35 30.28 -7.26
CA ILE A 449 -9.68 30.47 -6.66
C ILE A 449 -10.26 29.12 -6.25
N GLY A 450 -11.18 29.15 -5.29
CA GLY A 450 -11.81 27.94 -4.77
C GLY A 450 -10.84 27.02 -4.05
N SER A 451 -11.20 25.75 -3.95
CA SER A 451 -10.41 24.70 -3.31
C SER A 451 -9.58 23.92 -4.35
N PRO A 452 -8.36 23.46 -4.00
CA PRO A 452 -7.60 22.56 -4.85
C PRO A 452 -8.17 21.14 -4.82
N ALA A 453 -7.73 20.31 -5.76
CA ALA A 453 -7.86 18.85 -5.68
C ALA A 453 -6.47 18.21 -5.80
N VAL A 454 -6.26 17.06 -5.19
CA VAL A 454 -4.99 16.36 -5.23
C VAL A 454 -5.19 14.86 -5.32
N CYS A 455 -4.30 14.17 -6.04
CA CYS A 455 -4.32 12.74 -6.17
C CYS A 455 -2.90 12.14 -6.26
N ALA A 456 -2.59 11.05 -5.54
CA ALA A 456 -1.40 10.21 -5.67
C ALA A 456 -1.59 9.06 -6.67
N ARG A 457 -0.88 9.11 -7.80
CA ARG A 457 -0.94 8.07 -8.84
C ARG A 457 0.12 6.98 -8.72
N ASP A 458 1.09 7.14 -7.83
CA ASP A 458 2.04 6.09 -7.44
C ASP A 458 2.77 6.51 -6.16
N LYS A 459 3.55 5.61 -5.57
CA LYS A 459 4.46 5.93 -4.48
C LYS A 459 5.39 7.06 -4.89
N ASN A 460 5.45 8.09 -4.05
CA ASN A 460 6.29 9.28 -4.27
C ASN A 460 5.88 10.09 -5.51
N ILE A 461 4.64 9.94 -5.98
CA ILE A 461 4.09 10.67 -7.12
C ILE A 461 2.69 11.17 -6.79
N LEU A 462 2.50 12.49 -6.85
CA LEU A 462 1.17 13.10 -6.79
C LEU A 462 0.97 14.16 -7.87
N ASP A 463 -0.29 14.52 -8.05
CA ASP A 463 -0.79 15.49 -9.00
C ASP A 463 -1.75 16.43 -8.25
N VAL A 464 -1.50 17.74 -8.32
CA VAL A 464 -2.35 18.78 -7.71
C VAL A 464 -2.98 19.65 -8.79
N PHE A 465 -4.25 19.99 -8.58
CA PHE A 465 -5.11 20.71 -9.51
C PHE A 465 -5.72 21.92 -8.82
N TRP A 466 -5.78 23.05 -9.52
CA TRP A 466 -6.46 24.26 -9.01
C TRP A 466 -6.99 25.10 -10.16
N ARG A 467 -7.96 25.97 -9.86
CA ARG A 467 -8.52 26.89 -10.84
C ARG A 467 -7.94 28.28 -10.69
N LYS A 468 -7.76 28.96 -11.81
CA LYS A 468 -7.51 30.42 -11.84
C LYS A 468 -8.84 31.19 -11.87
N SER A 469 -8.76 32.52 -11.70
CA SER A 469 -9.91 33.43 -11.76
C SER A 469 -10.67 33.42 -13.10
N ASP A 470 -9.99 33.07 -14.20
CA ASP A 470 -10.59 32.87 -15.53
C ASP A 470 -11.32 31.51 -15.65
N GLY A 471 -11.33 30.68 -14.61
CA GLY A 471 -11.89 29.33 -14.60
C GLY A 471 -10.97 28.26 -15.19
N ALA A 472 -9.80 28.61 -15.75
CA ALA A 472 -8.90 27.61 -16.33
C ALA A 472 -8.32 26.70 -15.24
N LEU A 473 -8.42 25.40 -15.47
CA LEU A 473 -7.82 24.38 -14.60
C LEU A 473 -6.32 24.29 -14.87
N GLN A 474 -5.52 24.33 -13.81
CA GLN A 474 -4.08 24.17 -13.80
C GLN A 474 -3.71 22.86 -13.12
N HIS A 475 -2.53 22.35 -13.43
CA HIS A 475 -1.99 21.11 -12.91
C HIS A 475 -0.47 21.21 -12.74
N LYS A 476 0.07 20.57 -11.70
CA LYS A 476 1.49 20.21 -11.60
C LYS A 476 1.62 18.91 -10.83
N ALA A 477 2.74 18.21 -11.03
CA ALA A 477 3.00 16.93 -10.38
C ALA A 477 4.29 16.95 -9.56
N TRP A 478 4.32 16.19 -8.48
CA TRP A 478 5.56 15.79 -7.80
C TRP A 478 6.01 14.44 -8.38
N LEU A 479 7.25 14.36 -8.84
CA LEU A 479 7.82 13.15 -9.46
C LEU A 479 8.93 12.52 -8.62
N GLY A 480 8.87 12.68 -7.29
CA GLY A 480 9.81 12.09 -6.35
C GLY A 480 11.13 12.85 -6.16
N LEU A 481 11.57 13.61 -7.16
CA LEU A 481 12.78 14.44 -7.11
C LEU A 481 12.48 15.94 -7.18
N GLY A 482 11.23 16.32 -7.46
CA GLY A 482 10.86 17.70 -7.69
C GLY A 482 9.46 17.86 -8.27
N TRP A 483 9.00 19.11 -8.24
CA TRP A 483 7.76 19.54 -8.88
C TRP A 483 7.98 19.81 -10.36
N THR A 484 7.03 19.41 -11.20
CA THR A 484 6.98 19.83 -12.60
C THR A 484 6.59 21.30 -12.72
N ASP A 485 6.81 21.85 -13.91
CA ASP A 485 6.19 23.09 -14.34
C ASP A 485 4.66 22.98 -14.37
N VAL A 486 3.99 24.12 -14.29
CA VAL A 486 2.53 24.22 -14.35
C VAL A 486 2.04 23.94 -15.77
N THR A 487 1.09 23.02 -15.89
CA THR A 487 0.40 22.68 -17.13
C THR A 487 -1.04 23.18 -17.09
N ALA A 488 -1.45 23.95 -18.10
CA ALA A 488 -2.84 24.37 -18.25
C ALA A 488 -3.69 23.24 -18.86
N LEU A 489 -4.74 22.83 -18.16
CA LEU A 489 -5.69 21.81 -18.63
C LEU A 489 -6.92 22.39 -19.34
N GLY A 490 -7.01 23.72 -19.45
CA GLY A 490 -8.07 24.43 -20.17
C GLY A 490 -9.34 24.66 -19.35
N GLY A 491 -10.44 25.00 -20.03
CA GLY A 491 -11.74 25.26 -19.40
C GLY A 491 -11.96 26.70 -18.91
N ALA A 492 -11.19 27.67 -19.42
CA ALA A 492 -11.43 29.09 -19.15
C ALA A 492 -12.86 29.49 -19.54
N GLY A 493 -13.56 30.17 -18.63
CA GLY A 493 -14.99 30.55 -18.77
C GLY A 493 -15.98 29.38 -18.73
N LEU A 494 -15.50 28.14 -18.62
CA LEU A 494 -16.33 26.94 -18.64
C LEU A 494 -16.44 26.27 -17.27
N ASN A 495 -15.41 26.28 -16.44
CA ASN A 495 -15.45 25.59 -15.16
C ASN A 495 -16.14 26.44 -14.07
N SER A 496 -17.09 25.85 -13.33
CA SER A 496 -18.00 26.56 -12.42
C SER A 496 -17.79 26.21 -10.94
N GLY A 497 -17.50 24.95 -10.60
CA GLY A 497 -17.19 24.49 -9.23
C GLY A 497 -15.75 24.01 -9.02
N ASP A 498 -15.43 23.61 -7.80
CA ASP A 498 -14.12 23.08 -7.42
C ASP A 498 -13.88 21.69 -8.04
N PRO A 499 -12.63 21.38 -8.46
CA PRO A 499 -12.31 20.09 -9.05
C PRO A 499 -12.32 18.98 -8.00
N GLY A 500 -12.46 17.73 -8.47
CA GLY A 500 -12.16 16.51 -7.72
C GLY A 500 -11.17 15.66 -8.51
N ALA A 501 -10.22 15.00 -7.86
CA ALA A 501 -9.21 14.19 -8.54
C ALA A 501 -9.06 12.85 -7.84
N THR A 502 -8.80 11.81 -8.62
CA THR A 502 -8.58 10.47 -8.10
C THR A 502 -7.63 9.70 -9.01
N SER A 503 -6.92 8.75 -8.43
CA SER A 503 -6.17 7.74 -9.19
C SER A 503 -6.82 6.39 -8.97
N ARG A 504 -6.92 5.61 -10.03
CA ARG A 504 -7.51 4.26 -9.99
C ARG A 504 -6.49 3.15 -10.08
N ASP A 505 -5.26 3.50 -10.39
CA ASP A 505 -4.18 2.57 -10.68
C ASP A 505 -2.89 3.36 -10.78
N THR A 506 -1.76 2.64 -10.72
CA THR A 506 -0.46 3.22 -11.01
C THR A 506 -0.48 3.94 -12.36
N ASP A 507 0.06 5.16 -12.38
CA ASP A 507 0.16 5.99 -13.59
C ASP A 507 -1.17 6.28 -14.27
N VAL A 508 -2.26 6.41 -13.51
CA VAL A 508 -3.54 6.89 -14.01
C VAL A 508 -4.08 8.00 -13.14
N VAL A 509 -4.59 9.07 -13.76
CA VAL A 509 -5.33 10.12 -13.07
C VAL A 509 -6.65 10.38 -13.78
N THR A 510 -7.71 10.59 -13.01
CA THR A 510 -8.95 11.16 -13.50
C THR A 510 -9.26 12.41 -12.68
N VAL A 511 -9.38 13.55 -13.36
CA VAL A 511 -9.87 14.80 -12.76
C VAL A 511 -11.28 15.08 -13.24
N PHE A 512 -12.15 15.49 -12.32
CA PHE A 512 -13.54 15.85 -12.53
C PHE A 512 -13.72 17.34 -12.24
N ILE A 513 -14.58 18.01 -13.02
CA ILE A 513 -14.90 19.42 -12.81
C ILE A 513 -16.33 19.76 -13.25
N PRO A 514 -17.12 20.44 -12.42
CA PRO A 514 -18.38 21.05 -12.83
C PRO A 514 -18.14 22.16 -13.84
N ARG A 515 -19.00 22.24 -14.85
CA ARG A 515 -18.97 23.32 -15.85
C ARG A 515 -20.22 24.19 -15.82
N THR A 516 -20.16 25.32 -16.53
CA THR A 516 -21.22 26.33 -16.63
C THR A 516 -22.46 25.81 -17.38
N ASP A 517 -22.31 24.74 -18.15
CA ASP A 517 -23.41 23.96 -18.72
C ASP A 517 -24.16 23.12 -17.67
N GLY A 518 -23.68 23.10 -16.42
CA GLY A 518 -24.20 22.33 -15.30
C GLY A 518 -23.62 20.92 -15.21
N TYR A 519 -22.98 20.39 -16.25
CA TYR A 519 -22.50 19.01 -16.26
C TYR A 519 -21.17 18.84 -15.57
N ILE A 520 -20.89 17.61 -15.14
CA ILE A 520 -19.60 17.21 -14.62
C ILE A 520 -18.77 16.63 -15.76
N TRP A 521 -17.65 17.28 -16.02
CA TRP A 521 -16.69 16.88 -17.05
C TRP A 521 -15.51 16.17 -16.41
N SER A 522 -14.94 15.23 -17.13
CA SER A 522 -13.77 14.47 -16.70
C SER A 522 -12.65 14.54 -17.73
N ARG A 523 -11.41 14.47 -17.27
CA ARG A 523 -10.22 14.32 -18.11
C ARG A 523 -9.32 13.27 -17.50
N ASN A 524 -8.80 12.39 -18.35
CA ASN A 524 -7.93 11.30 -17.92
C ASN A 524 -6.47 11.60 -18.30
N TRP A 525 -5.54 11.07 -17.52
CA TRP A 525 -4.12 11.00 -17.82
C TRP A 525 -3.64 9.56 -17.66
N ASN A 526 -2.70 9.14 -18.50
CA ASN A 526 -1.87 7.97 -18.27
C ASN A 526 -0.45 8.20 -18.81
N SER A 527 0.35 7.13 -18.94
CA SER A 527 1.70 7.17 -19.50
C SER A 527 1.83 7.84 -20.88
N ASN A 528 0.72 7.99 -21.63
CA ASN A 528 0.69 8.67 -22.95
C ASN A 528 0.27 10.15 -22.85
N GLY A 529 0.01 10.67 -21.66
CA GLY A 529 -0.39 12.05 -21.41
C GLY A 529 -1.88 12.26 -21.19
N TRP A 530 -2.29 13.53 -21.24
CA TRP A 530 -3.67 13.96 -20.99
C TRP A 530 -4.58 13.73 -22.20
N TYR A 531 -5.66 12.97 -21.99
CA TYR A 531 -6.73 12.76 -22.97
C TYR A 531 -7.60 14.01 -23.15
N ALA A 532 -8.51 14.00 -24.13
CA ALA A 532 -9.51 15.04 -24.29
C ALA A 532 -10.51 15.06 -23.11
N TRP A 533 -11.14 16.21 -22.89
CA TRP A 533 -12.26 16.35 -21.94
C TRP A 533 -13.48 15.57 -22.43
N ASN A 534 -14.14 14.85 -21.52
CA ASN A 534 -15.36 14.09 -21.80
C ASN A 534 -16.41 14.25 -20.69
N ASN A 535 -17.69 14.25 -21.04
CA ASN A 535 -18.83 14.41 -20.12
C ASN A 535 -19.28 13.08 -19.47
N THR A 536 -18.33 12.22 -19.09
CA THR A 536 -18.59 10.82 -18.71
C THR A 536 -19.46 10.62 -17.44
N ALA A 537 -19.77 11.68 -16.69
CA ALA A 537 -20.69 11.63 -15.55
C ALA A 537 -22.09 12.09 -15.98
N GLY A 538 -22.94 11.14 -16.39
CA GLY A 538 -24.30 11.41 -16.91
C GLY A 538 -25.17 12.37 -16.07
N GLU A 539 -26.15 12.98 -16.75
CA GLU A 539 -27.08 14.05 -16.36
C GLU A 539 -27.34 14.23 -14.85
N MET A 540 -26.42 14.90 -14.14
CA MET A 540 -26.78 15.72 -12.99
C MET A 540 -26.15 17.08 -13.17
N THR A 541 -26.96 18.11 -12.95
CA THR A 541 -26.50 19.48 -13.00
C THR A 541 -26.07 19.92 -11.61
N THR A 542 -24.82 20.36 -11.46
CA THR A 542 -24.36 21.04 -10.24
C THR A 542 -23.44 22.20 -10.60
N GLN A 543 -23.47 23.23 -9.76
CA GLN A 543 -22.50 24.33 -9.78
C GLN A 543 -21.59 24.31 -8.53
N HIS A 544 -21.83 23.36 -7.60
CA HIS A 544 -20.98 23.10 -6.43
C HIS A 544 -19.83 22.16 -6.79
N GLY A 545 -18.82 22.02 -5.92
CA GLY A 545 -17.67 21.16 -6.16
C GLY A 545 -18.02 19.67 -6.28
N VAL A 546 -17.06 18.90 -6.80
CA VAL A 546 -17.17 17.45 -6.99
C VAL A 546 -16.05 16.79 -6.20
N GLU A 547 -16.40 15.77 -5.43
CA GLU A 547 -15.42 14.89 -4.80
C GLU A 547 -15.43 13.53 -5.49
N ALA A 548 -14.25 12.92 -5.62
CA ALA A 548 -14.10 11.60 -6.18
C ALA A 548 -13.16 10.77 -5.31
N CYS A 549 -13.55 9.53 -5.01
CA CYS A 549 -12.61 8.54 -4.51
C CYS A 549 -12.66 7.31 -5.41
N SER A 550 -11.53 6.64 -5.55
CA SER A 550 -11.46 5.36 -6.24
C SER A 550 -10.81 4.37 -5.29
N TRP A 551 -11.20 3.13 -5.42
CA TRP A 551 -10.47 2.04 -4.82
C TRP A 551 -10.47 0.91 -5.82
N THR A 552 -9.34 0.23 -5.96
CA THR A 552 -9.37 -1.08 -6.56
C THR A 552 -9.29 -2.07 -5.43
N ASN A 553 -9.88 -3.24 -5.61
CA ASN A 553 -9.67 -4.25 -4.60
C ASN A 553 -8.19 -4.64 -4.53
N ASP A 554 -7.42 -4.48 -5.60
CA ASP A 554 -5.99 -4.69 -5.62
C ASP A 554 -5.10 -3.44 -5.51
N ALA A 555 -5.61 -2.33 -4.96
CA ALA A 555 -4.86 -1.13 -4.65
C ALA A 555 -5.34 -0.60 -3.30
N GLY A 556 -4.58 -0.94 -2.27
CA GLY A 556 -4.64 -0.35 -0.96
C GLY A 556 -4.15 1.06 -1.14
N THR A 557 -5.03 2.00 -0.79
CA THR A 557 -4.77 3.43 -0.76
C THR A 557 -4.37 4.03 -2.10
N HIS A 558 -5.33 4.14 -3.02
CA HIS A 558 -5.37 5.34 -3.85
C HIS A 558 -6.34 6.34 -3.22
N GLN A 559 -5.79 7.06 -2.23
CA GLN A 559 -6.18 8.39 -1.73
C GLN A 559 -7.36 8.44 -0.76
#